data_AF-A0A847FHL0-F1
#
_entry.id   AF-A0A847FHL0-F1
#
_cell.length_a   1.000
_cell.length_b   1.000
_cell.length_c   1.000
_cell.angle_alpha   90.00
_cell.angle_beta   90.00
_cell.angle_gamma   90.00
#
_symmetry.space_group_name_H-M   'P 1'
#
loop_
_entity.id
_entity.type
_entity.pdbx_description
1 polymer ?
#
loop_
_entity_poly.entity_id
_entity_poly.type
_entity_poly.pdbx_seq_one_letter_code
_entity_poly.pdbx_strand_id
1 'polypeptide(L)'
;MKPWLRAPASLPGFPRITAMAVAEGPATGAQNGRPRTAPVHPALQAGHLQQLARRARSPFILVHPTGAVPHSDWLGAALELMEGAPDLAAISGGAMEGGQRPRPTLCLDAGAMLARRSALVHSGGLARTLQGQGDGLDLAWRLWAMGQRVVSLPVGAGPGPFRPAGDSCSVYQAHWSWLQILVRNCEEEVLGRAFSSTLLRLMAAAGEAAEQTAVPCREGQRAADPAAPGAAIQHVTALRRDPAASREPRYRVSRGAGEMLVAVHDATLLLPSAFDQRKQVQALRRVPDAEIEARIGRPPLEVVEEQMAALGRAALQAEMTRAGEG
;
A
#
# COMPACT_ATOMS: atom_id res chain seq x y z
N MET A 1 18.56 -21.77 5.44
CA MET A 1 17.44 -20.81 5.64
C MET A 1 17.79 -19.50 4.94
N LYS A 2 16.84 -18.86 4.24
CA LYS A 2 17.10 -17.58 3.56
C LYS A 2 17.42 -16.49 4.61
N PRO A 3 18.45 -15.65 4.43
CA PRO A 3 18.96 -14.73 5.48
C PRO A 3 17.94 -13.75 6.09
N TRP A 4 16.88 -13.38 5.36
CA TRP A 4 15.82 -12.42 5.76
C TRP A 4 14.60 -13.05 6.45
N LEU A 5 14.59 -14.37 6.60
CA LEU A 5 13.57 -15.11 7.34
C LEU A 5 14.26 -15.86 8.48
N ARG A 6 14.43 -15.16 9.61
CA ARG A 6 14.89 -15.80 10.84
C ARG A 6 13.66 -16.19 11.66
N ALA A 7 13.50 -17.48 11.89
CA ALA A 7 12.76 -17.98 13.04
C ALA A 7 13.80 -18.20 14.14
N PRO A 8 14.20 -17.16 14.90
CA PRO A 8 15.05 -17.40 16.06
C PRO A 8 14.30 -18.28 17.05
N ALA A 9 15.02 -19.09 17.85
CA ALA A 9 14.40 -19.85 18.94
C ALA A 9 13.60 -18.92 19.89
N SER A 10 14.12 -17.70 20.09
CA SER A 10 13.47 -16.55 20.72
C SER A 10 14.30 -15.28 20.47
N LEU A 11 13.67 -14.11 20.46
CA LEU A 11 14.39 -12.83 20.58
C LEU A 11 14.93 -12.70 22.03
N PRO A 12 16.21 -12.36 22.25
CA PRO A 12 16.76 -12.16 23.59
C PRO A 12 15.94 -11.12 24.37
N GLY A 13 15.57 -11.44 25.63
CA GLY A 13 14.67 -10.61 26.45
C GLY A 13 13.18 -10.78 26.12
N PHE A 14 12.82 -11.41 25.00
CA PHE A 14 11.45 -11.55 24.53
C PHE A 14 11.19 -13.00 24.04
N PRO A 15 11.09 -13.98 24.96
CA PRO A 15 10.96 -15.40 24.65
C PRO A 15 9.72 -15.72 23.80
N ARG A 16 8.72 -14.84 23.87
CA ARG A 16 7.46 -14.98 23.15
C ARG A 16 7.54 -14.56 21.69
N ILE A 17 8.64 -14.00 21.19
CA ILE A 17 8.82 -13.68 19.77
C ILE A 17 9.80 -14.67 19.18
N THR A 18 9.29 -15.64 18.41
CA THR A 18 10.10 -16.69 17.77
C THR A 18 10.09 -16.60 16.25
N ALA A 19 9.51 -15.52 15.71
CA ALA A 19 9.37 -15.27 14.29
C ALA A 19 9.55 -13.79 14.01
N MET A 20 10.57 -13.48 13.20
CA MET A 20 10.87 -12.13 12.76
C MET A 20 10.87 -12.07 11.23
N ALA A 21 10.12 -11.13 10.67
CA ALA A 21 10.19 -10.78 9.26
C ALA A 21 11.08 -9.54 9.11
N VAL A 22 12.14 -9.67 8.32
CA VAL A 22 13.02 -8.56 7.97
C VAL A 22 12.50 -7.95 6.66
N ALA A 23 12.29 -6.64 6.64
CA ALA A 23 11.67 -5.97 5.50
C ALA A 23 12.57 -5.90 4.24
N GLU A 24 13.90 -5.99 4.39
CA GLU A 24 14.84 -5.91 3.26
C GLU A 24 15.58 -7.24 2.98
N GLY A 25 16.20 -7.34 1.82
CA GLY A 25 16.79 -8.57 1.29
C GLY A 25 18.26 -8.80 1.66
N PRO A 26 18.92 -9.78 1.00
CA PRO A 26 20.33 -10.10 1.24
C PRO A 26 21.19 -8.87 1.01
N ALA A 27 22.22 -8.68 1.83
CA ALA A 27 23.40 -7.94 1.41
C ALA A 27 24.07 -8.69 0.23
N THR A 28 23.86 -8.20 -0.99
CA THR A 28 24.52 -8.62 -2.22
C THR A 28 25.85 -7.88 -2.38
N GLY A 29 26.83 -8.22 -1.53
CA GLY A 29 28.20 -7.66 -1.61
C GLY A 29 28.31 -6.18 -1.22
N ALA A 30 29.55 -5.68 -1.11
CA ALA A 30 29.84 -4.29 -0.79
C ALA A 30 30.37 -3.56 -2.02
N GLN A 31 29.84 -2.36 -2.30
CA GLN A 31 30.45 -1.41 -3.22
C GLN A 31 30.77 -0.17 -2.39
N ASN A 32 32.04 0.24 -2.34
CA ASN A 32 32.53 1.37 -1.52
C ASN A 32 32.24 1.24 -0.01
N GLY A 33 32.38 0.03 0.56
CA GLY A 33 32.23 -0.18 2.01
C GLY A 33 30.79 -0.14 2.53
N ARG A 34 29.77 0.04 1.68
CA ARG A 34 28.36 -0.10 2.05
C ARG A 34 27.81 -1.45 1.55
N PRO A 35 27.17 -2.26 2.42
CA PRO A 35 26.50 -3.48 1.98
C PRO A 35 25.35 -3.11 1.04
N ARG A 36 25.35 -3.67 -0.16
CA ARG A 36 24.30 -3.48 -1.17
C ARG A 36 23.19 -4.47 -0.88
N THR A 37 22.20 -4.11 -0.08
CA THR A 37 21.01 -4.95 0.11
C THR A 37 20.15 -4.86 -1.15
N ALA A 38 19.84 -6.00 -1.79
CA ALA A 38 18.85 -6.01 -2.86
C ALA A 38 17.45 -5.91 -2.21
N PRO A 39 16.61 -4.92 -2.54
CA PRO A 39 15.26 -4.85 -1.98
C PRO A 39 14.48 -6.11 -2.35
N VAL A 40 13.80 -6.72 -1.37
CA VAL A 40 12.90 -7.85 -1.64
C VAL A 40 11.66 -7.28 -2.30
N HIS A 41 11.26 -7.85 -3.43
CA HIS A 41 10.02 -7.45 -4.09
C HIS A 41 8.84 -7.51 -3.08
N PRO A 42 8.06 -6.44 -2.86
CA PRO A 42 7.05 -6.39 -1.81
C PRO A 42 6.00 -7.52 -1.86
N ALA A 43 5.59 -7.94 -3.06
CA ALA A 43 4.70 -9.10 -3.23
C ALA A 43 5.28 -10.44 -2.70
N LEU A 44 6.62 -10.58 -2.68
CA LEU A 44 7.31 -11.70 -2.04
C LEU A 44 7.36 -11.51 -0.52
N GLN A 45 7.57 -10.30 -0.02
CA GLN A 45 7.53 -9.99 1.41
C GLN A 45 6.16 -10.34 2.01
N ALA A 46 5.07 -9.95 1.37
CA ALA A 46 3.70 -10.32 1.79
C ALA A 46 3.50 -11.85 1.85
N GLY A 47 3.94 -12.58 0.81
CA GLY A 47 3.86 -14.05 0.79
C GLY A 47 4.74 -14.72 1.87
N HIS A 48 5.93 -14.18 2.10
CA HIS A 48 6.84 -14.66 3.15
C HIS A 48 6.28 -14.41 4.55
N LEU A 49 5.69 -13.24 4.82
CA LEU A 49 5.05 -12.94 6.10
C LEU A 49 3.92 -13.92 6.37
N GLN A 50 3.09 -14.22 5.36
CA GLN A 50 2.02 -15.20 5.51
C GLN A 50 2.54 -16.61 5.79
N GLN A 51 3.61 -17.01 5.11
CA GLN A 51 4.25 -18.31 5.35
C GLN A 51 4.90 -18.39 6.74
N LEU A 52 5.51 -17.29 7.20
CA LEU A 52 6.05 -17.15 8.55
C LEU A 52 4.96 -17.28 9.60
N ALA A 53 3.87 -16.53 9.46
CA ALA A 53 2.73 -16.59 10.37
C ALA A 53 2.18 -18.01 10.49
N ARG A 54 2.08 -18.76 9.38
CA ARG A 54 1.64 -20.16 9.41
C ARG A 54 2.58 -21.09 10.18
N ARG A 55 3.90 -20.89 10.05
CA ARG A 55 4.94 -21.78 10.61
C ARG A 55 5.41 -21.41 12.01
N ALA A 56 5.28 -20.15 12.39
CA ALA A 56 5.70 -19.65 13.69
C ALA A 56 4.98 -20.40 14.81
N ARG A 57 5.71 -20.74 15.88
CA ARG A 57 5.12 -21.30 17.11
C ARG A 57 4.68 -20.21 18.08
N SER A 58 5.28 -19.03 17.96
CA SER A 58 4.94 -17.87 18.78
C SER A 58 3.52 -17.34 18.48
N PRO A 59 2.81 -16.81 19.49
CA PRO A 59 1.55 -16.10 19.29
C PRO A 59 1.70 -14.74 18.59
N PHE A 60 2.92 -14.20 18.49
CA PHE A 60 3.21 -12.86 17.98
C PHE A 60 4.27 -12.90 16.86
N ILE A 61 4.08 -12.09 15.84
CA ILE A 61 5.00 -11.89 14.73
C ILE A 61 5.50 -10.45 14.78
N LEU A 62 6.81 -10.28 14.82
CA LEU A 62 7.45 -8.97 14.74
C LEU A 62 7.95 -8.75 13.31
N VAL A 63 7.51 -7.66 12.69
CA VAL A 63 8.02 -7.16 11.41
C VAL A 63 8.84 -5.91 11.68
N HIS A 64 10.06 -5.89 11.18
CA HIS A 64 10.97 -4.79 11.43
C HIS A 64 11.94 -4.56 10.25
N PRO A 65 12.33 -3.31 9.97
CA PRO A 65 13.36 -3.02 8.98
C PRO A 65 14.71 -3.63 9.36
N THR A 66 15.50 -3.98 8.35
CA THR A 66 16.85 -4.53 8.52
C THR A 66 17.76 -3.52 9.19
N GLY A 67 18.59 -3.97 10.15
CA GLY A 67 19.63 -3.14 10.75
C GLY A 67 19.15 -2.16 11.82
N ALA A 68 17.84 -2.07 12.05
CA ALA A 68 17.31 -1.37 13.22
C ALA A 68 16.91 -2.41 14.29
N VAL A 69 17.19 -2.10 15.55
CA VAL A 69 16.76 -2.89 16.70
C VAL A 69 15.52 -2.19 17.26
N PRO A 70 14.38 -2.88 17.40
CA PRO A 70 13.21 -2.26 18.01
C PRO A 70 13.56 -1.82 19.42
N HIS A 71 13.18 -0.60 19.78
CA HIS A 71 13.43 -0.07 21.12
C HIS A 71 12.82 -1.02 22.15
N SER A 72 13.63 -1.49 23.12
CA SER A 72 13.21 -2.48 24.13
C SER A 72 11.92 -2.07 24.82
N ASP A 73 11.81 -0.78 25.15
CA ASP A 73 10.68 -0.23 25.88
C ASP A 73 9.41 -0.22 25.04
N TRP A 74 9.52 0.06 23.73
CA TRP A 74 8.38 -0.02 22.82
C TRP A 74 7.91 -1.47 22.68
N LEU A 75 8.85 -2.40 22.51
CA LEU A 75 8.50 -3.81 22.32
C LEU A 75 7.90 -4.44 23.59
N GLY A 76 8.42 -4.08 24.76
CA GLY A 76 7.87 -4.46 26.05
C GLY A 76 6.44 -3.94 26.22
N ALA A 77 6.23 -2.63 26.05
CA ALA A 77 4.90 -2.02 26.16
C ALA A 77 3.91 -2.58 25.12
N ALA A 78 4.36 -2.84 23.89
CA ALA A 78 3.55 -3.44 22.84
C ALA A 78 3.11 -4.87 23.22
N LEU A 79 4.03 -5.69 23.73
CA LEU A 79 3.71 -7.04 24.17
C LEU A 79 2.75 -7.05 25.36
N GLU A 80 3.00 -6.21 26.38
CA GLU A 80 2.09 -6.06 27.53
C GLU A 80 0.69 -5.67 27.08
N LEU A 81 0.59 -4.70 26.17
CA LEU A 81 -0.69 -4.25 25.63
C LEU A 81 -1.41 -5.37 24.86
N MET A 82 -0.70 -6.12 24.01
CA MET A 82 -1.29 -7.25 23.31
C MET A 82 -1.71 -8.34 24.29
N GLU A 83 -0.96 -8.62 25.35
CA GLU A 83 -1.34 -9.64 26.32
C GLU A 83 -2.59 -9.27 27.09
N GLY A 84 -2.75 -7.99 27.44
CA GLY A 84 -3.94 -7.47 28.11
C GLY A 84 -5.18 -7.30 27.21
N ALA A 85 -5.02 -7.29 25.88
CA ALA A 85 -6.09 -7.02 24.92
C ALA A 85 -6.22 -8.15 23.87
N PRO A 86 -7.05 -9.19 24.11
CA PRO A 86 -7.19 -10.33 23.19
C PRO A 86 -7.68 -9.95 21.79
N ASP A 87 -8.46 -8.88 21.69
CA ASP A 87 -9.00 -8.30 20.45
C ASP A 87 -7.96 -7.44 19.68
N LEU A 88 -6.83 -7.09 20.29
CA LEU A 88 -5.77 -6.33 19.64
C LEU A 88 -4.97 -7.22 18.67
N ALA A 89 -5.13 -7.00 17.37
CA ALA A 89 -4.50 -7.78 16.32
C ALA A 89 -3.11 -7.26 15.93
N ALA A 90 -2.91 -5.95 15.87
CA ALA A 90 -1.64 -5.38 15.44
C ALA A 90 -1.35 -4.02 16.10
N ILE A 91 -0.05 -3.76 16.27
CA ILE A 91 0.51 -2.51 16.78
C ILE A 91 1.57 -2.03 15.79
N SER A 92 1.46 -0.79 15.34
CA SER A 92 2.56 -0.07 14.67
C SER A 92 3.14 1.00 15.59
N GLY A 93 4.28 1.57 15.21
CA GLY A 93 4.70 2.84 15.81
C GLY A 93 3.61 3.90 15.67
N GLY A 94 3.53 4.81 16.64
CA GLY A 94 2.78 6.08 16.61
C GLY A 94 3.70 7.29 16.68
N ALA A 95 3.30 8.40 16.05
CA ALA A 95 3.96 9.69 16.27
C ALA A 95 3.68 10.12 17.72
N MET A 96 4.60 10.86 18.34
CA MET A 96 4.47 11.33 19.72
C MET A 96 3.40 12.43 19.91
N GLU A 97 2.62 12.75 18.88
CA GLU A 97 1.64 13.84 18.91
C GLU A 97 0.45 13.52 19.82
N GLY A 98 0.57 13.91 21.09
CA GLY A 98 -0.49 13.94 22.09
C GLY A 98 -0.47 12.78 23.11
N GLY A 99 0.72 12.40 23.56
CA GLY A 99 0.94 11.59 24.76
C GLY A 99 1.27 10.12 24.48
N GLN A 100 1.64 9.38 25.53
CA GLN A 100 2.12 7.99 25.48
C GLN A 100 1.02 6.93 25.27
N ARG A 101 -0.24 7.34 25.06
CA ARG A 101 -1.36 6.38 25.03
C ARG A 101 -1.49 5.71 23.65
N PRO A 102 -1.75 4.38 23.61
CA PRO A 102 -2.10 3.71 22.37
C PRO A 102 -3.35 4.33 21.73
N ARG A 103 -3.35 4.52 20.42
CA ARG A 103 -4.48 5.09 19.68
C ARG A 103 -5.00 4.14 18.60
N PRO A 104 -6.33 3.91 18.51
CA PRO A 104 -6.93 3.22 17.37
C PRO A 104 -6.50 3.87 16.05
N THR A 105 -6.16 3.06 15.05
CA THR A 105 -5.71 3.58 13.75
C THR A 105 -6.02 2.63 12.61
N LEU A 106 -6.07 3.17 11.38
CA LEU A 106 -5.99 2.42 10.13
C LEU A 106 -4.60 2.49 9.48
N CYS A 107 -3.75 3.42 9.92
CA CYS A 107 -2.42 3.60 9.37
C CYS A 107 -1.43 2.61 10.00
N LEU A 108 -1.52 1.34 9.59
CA LEU A 108 -0.60 0.29 9.99
C LEU A 108 0.65 0.32 9.10
N ASP A 109 1.83 0.38 9.71
CA ASP A 109 3.10 0.23 8.98
C ASP A 109 3.42 -1.26 8.79
N ALA A 110 3.22 -1.75 7.56
CA ALA A 110 3.49 -3.15 7.20
C ALA A 110 4.97 -3.54 7.32
N GLY A 111 5.90 -2.57 7.30
CA GLY A 111 7.33 -2.78 7.47
C GLY A 111 7.81 -2.72 8.92
N ALA A 112 7.02 -2.15 9.83
CA ALA A 112 7.35 -1.97 11.23
C ALA A 112 6.10 -2.17 12.13
N MET A 113 5.82 -3.43 12.48
CA MET A 113 4.66 -3.79 13.30
C MET A 113 4.89 -5.02 14.18
N LEU A 114 4.16 -5.08 15.29
CA LEU A 114 3.93 -6.29 16.07
C LEU A 114 2.51 -6.77 15.79
N ALA A 115 2.33 -8.03 15.37
CA ALA A 115 1.02 -8.56 15.01
C ALA A 115 0.75 -9.91 15.66
N ARG A 116 -0.51 -10.22 15.96
CA ARG A 116 -0.92 -11.56 16.39
C ARG A 116 -0.79 -12.49 15.22
N ARG A 117 -0.14 -13.63 15.46
CA ARG A 117 -0.04 -14.72 14.49
C ARG A 117 -1.43 -15.15 14.00
N SER A 118 -2.37 -15.34 14.92
CA SER A 118 -3.74 -15.76 14.57
C SER A 118 -4.45 -14.76 13.67
N ALA A 119 -4.28 -13.46 13.92
CA ALA A 119 -4.86 -12.40 13.10
C ALA A 119 -4.29 -12.40 11.67
N LEU A 120 -2.97 -12.55 11.50
CA LEU A 120 -2.34 -12.67 10.17
C LEU A 120 -2.79 -13.95 9.44
N VAL A 121 -2.85 -15.07 10.13
CA VAL A 121 -3.32 -16.34 9.53
C VAL A 121 -4.77 -16.24 9.09
N HIS A 122 -5.64 -15.67 9.92
CA HIS A 122 -7.08 -15.60 9.68
C HIS A 122 -7.46 -14.55 8.61
N SER A 123 -6.83 -13.37 8.66
CA SER A 123 -7.04 -12.29 7.66
C SER A 123 -6.47 -12.61 6.28
N GLY A 124 -5.52 -13.55 6.19
CA GLY A 124 -4.73 -13.80 4.99
C GLY A 124 -3.47 -12.93 4.87
N GLY A 125 -3.17 -12.09 5.87
CA GLY A 125 -1.96 -11.27 5.92
C GLY A 125 -1.97 -10.11 4.94
N LEU A 126 -0.80 -9.63 4.52
CA LEU A 126 -0.67 -8.54 3.54
C LEU A 126 -1.08 -9.00 2.14
N ALA A 127 -1.74 -8.11 1.40
CA ALA A 127 -2.17 -8.41 0.05
C ALA A 127 -1.01 -8.34 -0.94
N ARG A 128 -0.65 -9.49 -1.51
CA ARG A 128 0.45 -9.60 -2.49
C ARG A 128 0.23 -8.75 -3.73
N THR A 129 -1.03 -8.55 -4.10
CA THR A 129 -1.45 -7.73 -5.23
C THR A 129 -1.05 -6.28 -5.06
N LEU A 130 -1.11 -5.73 -3.84
CA LEU A 130 -0.83 -4.31 -3.55
C LEU A 130 0.66 -3.93 -3.59
N GLN A 131 1.56 -4.91 -3.69
CA GLN A 131 3.00 -4.70 -3.84
C GLN A 131 3.59 -3.68 -2.85
N GLY A 132 3.17 -3.72 -1.58
CA GLY A 132 3.70 -2.84 -0.54
C GLY A 132 3.12 -1.42 -0.53
N GLN A 133 2.18 -1.09 -1.43
CA GLN A 133 1.55 0.22 -1.48
C GLN A 133 0.13 0.14 -0.90
N GLY A 134 -0.06 0.72 0.28
CA GLY A 134 -1.33 0.68 0.99
C GLY A 134 -1.73 -0.70 1.53
N ASP A 135 -0.82 -1.68 1.53
CA ASP A 135 -1.07 -3.02 2.06
C ASP A 135 -1.28 -3.04 3.59
N GLY A 136 -0.65 -2.12 4.30
CA GLY A 136 -0.92 -1.82 5.70
C GLY A 136 -2.34 -1.27 5.94
N LEU A 137 -2.80 -0.34 5.10
CA LEU A 137 -4.17 0.20 5.15
C LEU A 137 -5.20 -0.90 4.88
N ASP A 138 -4.97 -1.70 3.83
CA ASP A 138 -5.81 -2.85 3.49
C ASP A 138 -5.90 -3.87 4.63
N LEU A 139 -4.75 -4.23 5.22
CA LEU A 139 -4.72 -5.16 6.33
C LEU A 139 -5.43 -4.58 7.55
N ALA A 140 -5.17 -3.33 7.91
CA ALA A 140 -5.79 -2.70 9.06
C ALA A 140 -7.32 -2.65 8.92
N TRP A 141 -7.84 -2.26 7.75
CA TRP A 141 -9.28 -2.23 7.52
C TRP A 141 -9.89 -3.63 7.64
N ARG A 142 -9.26 -4.66 7.06
CA ARG A 142 -9.74 -6.05 7.22
C ARG A 142 -9.74 -6.50 8.68
N LEU A 143 -8.70 -6.18 9.45
CA LEU A 143 -8.64 -6.52 10.87
C LEU A 143 -9.79 -5.87 11.65
N TRP A 144 -10.04 -4.57 11.41
CA TRP A 144 -11.18 -3.86 11.98
C TRP A 144 -12.52 -4.46 11.57
N ALA A 145 -12.71 -4.75 10.29
CA ALA A 145 -13.92 -5.37 9.77
C ALA A 145 -14.18 -6.75 10.39
N MET A 146 -13.14 -7.51 10.76
CA MET A 146 -13.28 -8.78 11.48
C MET A 146 -13.54 -8.62 12.99
N GLY A 147 -13.65 -7.40 13.51
CA GLY A 147 -13.83 -7.10 14.93
C GLY A 147 -12.55 -7.10 15.74
N GLN A 148 -11.38 -7.06 15.09
CA GLN A 148 -10.08 -6.93 15.75
C GLN A 148 -9.63 -5.46 15.75
N ARG A 149 -8.75 -5.10 16.69
CA ARG A 149 -8.23 -3.74 16.80
C ARG A 149 -6.85 -3.61 16.21
N VAL A 150 -6.56 -2.44 15.67
CA VAL A 150 -5.22 -2.00 15.30
C VAL A 150 -4.95 -0.68 16.01
N VAL A 151 -3.76 -0.55 16.61
CA VAL A 151 -3.38 0.67 17.32
C VAL A 151 -1.99 1.14 16.90
N SER A 152 -1.79 2.45 16.97
CA SER A 152 -0.46 3.05 16.95
C SER A 152 0.00 3.25 18.40
N LEU A 153 1.20 2.74 18.73
CA LEU A 153 1.85 2.95 20.02
C LEU A 153 3.01 3.94 19.85
N PRO A 154 2.99 5.11 20.52
CA PRO A 154 4.04 6.11 20.40
C PRO A 154 5.43 5.52 20.63
N VAL A 155 6.37 5.80 19.73
CA VAL A 155 7.77 5.44 19.91
C VAL A 155 8.47 6.63 20.57
N GLY A 156 9.20 6.41 21.67
CA GLY A 156 10.11 7.44 22.20
C GLY A 156 11.09 7.89 21.12
N ALA A 157 11.59 9.14 21.20
CA ALA A 157 12.36 9.85 20.17
C ALA A 157 13.17 8.92 19.23
N GLY A 158 12.54 8.56 18.13
CA GLY A 158 13.00 7.66 17.08
C GLY A 158 12.20 7.98 15.82
N PRO A 159 12.67 7.57 14.62
CA PRO A 159 12.02 7.95 13.37
C PRO A 159 10.53 7.60 13.45
N GLY A 160 9.70 8.64 13.27
CA GLY A 160 8.26 8.54 13.40
C GLY A 160 7.67 7.45 12.50
N PRO A 161 6.49 6.95 12.83
CA PRO A 161 5.85 5.92 12.05
C PRO A 161 5.28 6.55 10.79
N PHE A 162 5.38 5.81 9.71
CA PHE A 162 5.20 6.32 8.36
C PHE A 162 6.36 7.23 7.93
N ARG A 163 7.49 6.59 7.64
CA ARG A 163 8.10 6.91 6.35
C ARG A 163 7.36 6.04 5.33
N PRO A 164 6.77 6.60 4.25
CA PRO A 164 6.45 5.75 3.11
C PRO A 164 7.70 4.92 2.85
N ALA A 165 7.55 3.59 2.85
CA ALA A 165 8.66 2.67 2.68
C ALA A 165 9.56 3.25 1.58
N GLY A 166 10.85 3.40 1.90
CA GLY A 166 11.83 4.22 1.19
C GLY A 166 12.18 3.75 -0.22
N ASP A 167 11.25 3.11 -0.93
CA ASP A 167 11.32 2.76 -2.34
C ASP A 167 10.20 3.48 -3.09
N SER A 168 10.58 4.22 -4.15
CA SER A 168 9.71 5.09 -4.93
C SER A 168 8.41 4.41 -5.36
N CYS A 169 7.30 4.72 -4.69
CA CYS A 169 5.97 4.41 -5.18
C CYS A 169 5.78 5.11 -6.54
N SER A 170 5.38 4.36 -7.58
CA SER A 170 5.02 4.97 -8.85
C SER A 170 3.62 5.56 -8.79
N VAL A 171 3.35 6.52 -9.67
CA VAL A 171 2.01 7.10 -9.82
C VAL A 171 1.02 6.00 -10.15
N TYR A 172 1.40 5.06 -11.03
CA TYR A 172 0.60 3.88 -11.33
C TYR A 172 0.23 3.09 -10.07
N GLN A 173 1.23 2.70 -9.26
CA GLN A 173 1.00 1.78 -8.15
C GLN A 173 0.17 2.41 -7.03
N ALA A 174 0.33 3.71 -6.76
CA ALA A 174 -0.49 4.43 -5.79
C ALA A 174 -1.99 4.37 -6.16
N HIS A 175 -2.32 4.77 -7.39
CA HIS A 175 -3.70 4.86 -7.87
C HIS A 175 -4.34 3.48 -8.07
N TRP A 176 -3.59 2.53 -8.62
CA TRP A 176 -4.08 1.17 -8.79
C TRP A 176 -4.35 0.51 -7.43
N SER A 177 -3.44 0.65 -6.46
CA SER A 177 -3.63 0.08 -5.12
C SER A 177 -4.82 0.70 -4.39
N TRP A 178 -5.05 2.01 -4.56
CA TRP A 178 -6.22 2.68 -4.00
C TRP A 178 -7.52 2.03 -4.46
N LEU A 179 -7.70 1.85 -5.77
CA LEU A 179 -8.92 1.22 -6.32
C LEU A 179 -9.07 -0.23 -5.82
N GLN A 180 -7.98 -0.98 -5.72
CA GLN A 180 -8.02 -2.34 -5.18
C GLN A 180 -8.45 -2.39 -3.70
N ILE A 181 -7.98 -1.46 -2.87
CA ILE A 181 -8.35 -1.37 -1.45
C ILE A 181 -9.85 -1.08 -1.31
N LEU A 182 -10.38 -0.15 -2.11
CA LEU A 182 -11.80 0.21 -2.10
C LEU A 182 -12.68 -1.00 -2.44
N VAL A 183 -12.41 -1.67 -3.57
CA VAL A 183 -13.21 -2.81 -4.03
C VAL A 183 -13.21 -3.94 -3.00
N ARG A 184 -12.07 -4.19 -2.34
CA ARG A 184 -11.95 -5.29 -1.39
C ARG A 184 -12.66 -5.00 -0.07
N ASN A 185 -12.59 -3.78 0.44
CA ASN A 185 -12.95 -3.49 1.84
C ASN A 185 -14.26 -2.76 2.03
N CYS A 186 -14.63 -1.82 1.15
CA CYS A 186 -15.82 -1.00 1.31
C CYS A 186 -17.07 -1.86 1.52
N GLU A 187 -18.01 -1.40 2.32
CA GLU A 187 -19.33 -2.05 2.40
C GLU A 187 -20.08 -1.99 1.07
N GLU A 188 -21.01 -2.92 0.86
CA GLU A 188 -21.71 -3.08 -0.43
C GLU A 188 -22.53 -1.83 -0.76
N GLU A 189 -23.16 -1.26 0.26
CA GLU A 189 -24.00 -0.06 0.19
C GLU A 189 -23.21 1.18 -0.23
N VAL A 190 -21.90 1.21 0.06
CA VAL A 190 -21.02 2.36 -0.18
C VAL A 190 -20.13 2.15 -1.40
N LEU A 191 -19.82 0.90 -1.75
CA LEU A 191 -18.84 0.55 -2.79
C LEU A 191 -19.15 1.23 -4.13
N GLY A 192 -20.39 1.12 -4.62
CA GLY A 192 -20.75 1.68 -5.92
C GLY A 192 -20.47 3.18 -6.02
N ARG A 193 -20.82 3.93 -4.96
CA ARG A 193 -20.58 5.38 -4.87
C ARG A 193 -19.09 5.69 -4.72
N ALA A 194 -18.40 5.03 -3.79
CA ALA A 194 -16.99 5.27 -3.49
C ALA A 194 -16.07 4.92 -4.66
N PHE A 195 -16.34 3.81 -5.34
CA PHE A 195 -15.58 3.39 -6.52
C PHE A 195 -15.78 4.36 -7.69
N SER A 196 -17.04 4.69 -8.01
CA SER A 196 -17.35 5.59 -9.13
C SER A 196 -16.81 7.01 -8.89
N SER A 197 -16.95 7.54 -7.68
CA SER A 197 -16.43 8.88 -7.33
C SER A 197 -14.90 8.92 -7.37
N THR A 198 -14.23 7.87 -6.90
CA THR A 198 -12.77 7.77 -6.95
C THR A 198 -12.30 7.66 -8.40
N LEU A 199 -12.93 6.79 -9.21
CA LEU A 199 -12.63 6.66 -10.64
C LEU A 199 -12.71 8.00 -11.38
N LEU A 200 -13.80 8.75 -11.17
CA LEU A 200 -13.99 10.07 -11.78
C LEU A 200 -12.92 11.08 -11.31
N ARG A 201 -12.62 11.12 -10.01
CA ARG A 201 -11.56 11.98 -9.45
C ARG A 201 -10.18 11.65 -10.03
N LEU A 202 -9.85 10.37 -10.18
CA LEU A 202 -8.58 9.95 -10.77
C LEU A 202 -8.47 10.31 -12.25
N MET A 203 -9.55 10.17 -13.01
CA MET A 203 -9.59 10.60 -14.41
C MET A 203 -9.46 12.13 -14.53
N ALA A 204 -10.14 12.90 -13.66
CA ALA A 204 -10.03 14.36 -13.66
C ALA A 204 -8.60 14.81 -13.32
N ALA A 205 -8.01 14.24 -12.27
CA ALA A 205 -6.63 14.53 -11.87
C ALA A 205 -5.61 14.14 -12.96
N ALA A 206 -5.87 13.07 -13.72
CA ALA A 206 -5.05 12.71 -14.87
C ALA A 206 -5.16 13.75 -16.01
N GLY A 207 -6.37 14.28 -16.25
CA GLY A 207 -6.60 15.37 -17.20
C GLY A 207 -5.86 16.64 -16.79
N GLU A 208 -5.98 17.06 -15.53
CA GLU A 208 -5.27 18.21 -14.98
C GLU A 208 -3.74 18.05 -15.09
N ALA A 209 -3.22 16.88 -14.73
CA ALA A 209 -1.80 16.58 -14.87
C ALA A 209 -1.34 16.59 -16.34
N ALA A 210 -2.17 16.09 -17.26
CA ALA A 210 -1.89 16.12 -18.69
C ALA A 210 -1.83 17.56 -19.21
N GLU A 211 -2.79 18.41 -18.85
CA GLU A 211 -2.84 19.82 -19.23
C GLU A 211 -1.63 20.60 -18.68
N GLN A 212 -1.28 20.40 -17.40
CA GLN A 212 -0.14 21.07 -16.76
C GLN A 212 1.21 20.67 -17.36
N THR A 213 1.30 19.49 -17.96
CA THR A 213 2.55 18.94 -18.51
C THR A 213 2.56 18.88 -20.03
N ALA A 214 1.54 19.44 -20.69
CA ALA A 214 1.39 19.42 -22.14
C ALA A 214 2.44 20.31 -22.82
N VAL A 215 3.30 19.69 -23.61
CA VAL A 215 4.29 20.38 -24.45
C VAL A 215 3.96 20.14 -25.92
N PRO A 216 3.81 21.19 -26.76
CA PRO A 216 3.55 21.03 -28.19
C PRO A 216 4.67 20.23 -28.89
N CYS A 217 4.31 19.20 -29.64
CA CYS A 217 5.25 18.44 -30.45
C CYS A 217 5.67 19.26 -31.69
N ARG A 218 6.99 19.41 -31.93
CA ARG A 218 7.49 20.03 -33.17
C ARG A 218 7.20 19.13 -34.38
N GLU A 219 6.88 19.72 -35.53
CA GLU A 219 6.45 19.03 -36.76
C GLU A 219 7.46 18.00 -37.35
N GLY A 220 8.71 17.97 -36.88
CA GLY A 220 9.73 16.99 -37.28
C GLY A 220 10.03 15.86 -36.27
N GLN A 221 9.48 15.91 -35.05
CA GLN A 221 9.65 14.87 -34.03
C GLN A 221 8.52 13.83 -34.09
N ARG A 222 8.12 13.45 -35.30
CA ARG A 222 7.25 12.28 -35.51
C ARG A 222 8.06 11.05 -35.13
N ALA A 223 7.94 10.59 -33.88
CA ALA A 223 8.32 9.22 -33.56
C ALA A 223 7.57 8.31 -34.55
N ALA A 224 8.27 7.31 -35.10
CA ALA A 224 7.67 6.30 -35.96
C ALA A 224 6.32 5.87 -35.37
N ASP A 225 5.27 5.86 -36.20
CA ASP A 225 3.92 5.54 -35.75
C ASP A 225 3.98 4.30 -34.84
N PRO A 226 3.43 4.36 -33.61
CA PRO A 226 3.39 3.18 -32.77
C PRO A 226 2.70 2.07 -33.55
N ALA A 227 3.24 0.85 -33.45
CA ALA A 227 2.72 -0.33 -34.12
C ALA A 227 1.19 -0.36 -34.00
N ALA A 228 0.52 -0.63 -35.13
CA ALA A 228 -0.92 -0.52 -35.26
C ALA A 228 -1.64 -1.09 -34.02
N PRO A 229 -2.52 -0.31 -33.36
CA PRO A 229 -3.23 -0.81 -32.18
C PRO A 229 -3.96 -2.11 -32.53
N GLY A 230 -4.07 -3.04 -31.58
CA GLY A 230 -4.80 -4.29 -31.79
C GLY A 230 -6.24 -4.04 -32.26
N ALA A 231 -6.80 -4.96 -33.05
CA ALA A 231 -8.09 -4.78 -33.75
C ALA A 231 -9.25 -4.32 -32.84
N ALA A 232 -9.25 -4.70 -31.56
CA ALA A 232 -10.26 -4.27 -30.59
C ALA A 232 -10.17 -2.77 -30.24
N ILE A 233 -8.95 -2.23 -30.16
CA ILE A 233 -8.71 -0.80 -29.88
C ILE A 233 -8.97 0.04 -31.13
N GLN A 234 -8.68 -0.51 -32.34
CA GLN A 234 -8.97 0.16 -33.61
C GLN A 234 -10.44 0.50 -33.78
N HIS A 235 -11.37 -0.37 -33.36
CA HIS A 235 -12.81 -0.11 -33.50
C HIS A 235 -13.27 1.04 -32.60
N VAL A 236 -12.72 1.13 -31.37
CA VAL A 236 -13.03 2.21 -30.41
C VAL A 236 -12.36 3.54 -30.82
N THR A 237 -11.13 3.49 -31.34
CA THR A 237 -10.44 4.69 -31.85
C THR A 237 -10.97 5.17 -33.19
N ALA A 238 -11.47 4.29 -34.06
CA ALA A 238 -12.11 4.66 -35.33
C ALA A 238 -13.42 5.43 -35.12
N LEU A 239 -14.17 5.13 -34.05
CA LEU A 239 -15.38 5.88 -33.68
C LEU A 239 -15.11 7.31 -33.16
N ARG A 240 -13.85 7.66 -32.84
CA ARG A 240 -13.45 8.99 -32.34
C ARG A 240 -12.45 9.74 -33.21
N ARG A 241 -11.91 9.10 -34.26
CA ARG A 241 -10.98 9.76 -35.18
C ARG A 241 -11.77 10.62 -36.17
N ASP A 242 -11.95 11.89 -35.82
CA ASP A 242 -12.25 12.90 -36.84
C ASP A 242 -11.04 13.01 -37.78
N PRO A 243 -11.19 12.78 -39.11
CA PRO A 243 -10.13 13.00 -40.07
C PRO A 243 -9.56 14.42 -40.02
N ALA A 244 -10.35 15.42 -39.60
CA ALA A 244 -9.89 16.79 -39.39
C ALA A 244 -8.98 16.96 -38.16
N ALA A 245 -9.09 16.08 -37.14
CA ALA A 245 -8.22 16.09 -35.96
C ALA A 245 -6.75 15.75 -36.30
N SER A 246 -6.46 15.26 -37.52
CA SER A 246 -5.09 15.13 -38.01
C SER A 246 -4.36 16.47 -38.19
N ARG A 247 -5.09 17.60 -38.10
CA ARG A 247 -4.56 18.98 -38.08
C ARG A 247 -4.44 19.56 -36.67
N GLU A 248 -4.87 18.84 -35.63
CA GLU A 248 -4.75 19.35 -34.26
C GLU A 248 -3.29 19.25 -33.77
N PRO A 249 -2.80 20.26 -33.03
CA PRO A 249 -1.49 20.21 -32.42
C PRO A 249 -1.40 19.00 -31.49
N ARG A 250 -0.41 18.13 -31.73
CA ARG A 250 -0.11 17.01 -30.83
C ARG A 250 0.65 17.54 -29.62
N TYR A 251 0.25 17.14 -28.43
CA TYR A 251 0.95 17.45 -27.19
C TYR A 251 1.63 16.18 -26.65
N ARG A 252 2.85 16.34 -26.14
CA ARG A 252 3.50 15.36 -25.28
C ARG A 252 3.11 15.69 -23.84
N VAL A 253 2.66 14.70 -23.10
CA VAL A 253 2.31 14.82 -21.67
C VAL A 253 3.33 14.08 -20.83
N SER A 254 3.39 14.38 -19.53
CA SER A 254 4.22 13.64 -18.57
C SER A 254 3.82 12.16 -18.53
N ARG A 255 4.78 11.32 -18.15
CA ARG A 255 4.55 9.88 -17.97
C ARG A 255 3.57 9.63 -16.81
N GLY A 256 3.59 10.45 -15.76
CA GLY A 256 2.72 10.34 -14.60
C GLY A 256 1.24 10.48 -14.93
N ALA A 257 0.89 11.46 -15.78
CA ALA A 257 -0.47 11.60 -16.29
C ALA A 257 -0.91 10.34 -17.05
N GLY A 258 -0.02 9.74 -17.85
CA GLY A 258 -0.26 8.47 -18.52
C GLY A 258 -0.41 7.30 -17.52
N GLU A 259 0.44 7.21 -16.51
CA GLU A 259 0.41 6.17 -15.49
C GLU A 259 -0.90 6.19 -14.67
N MET A 260 -1.50 7.36 -14.43
CA MET A 260 -2.82 7.48 -13.78
C MET A 260 -3.92 6.84 -14.63
N LEU A 261 -3.95 7.12 -15.94
CA LEU A 261 -4.94 6.55 -16.86
C LEU A 261 -4.76 5.03 -17.01
N VAL A 262 -3.51 4.56 -17.07
CA VAL A 262 -3.20 3.12 -17.11
C VAL A 262 -3.63 2.43 -15.81
N ALA A 263 -3.40 3.05 -14.65
CA ALA A 263 -3.86 2.51 -13.37
C ALA A 263 -5.39 2.35 -13.31
N VAL A 264 -6.12 3.34 -13.82
CA VAL A 264 -7.59 3.28 -13.95
C VAL A 264 -8.00 2.16 -14.91
N HIS A 265 -7.38 2.09 -16.08
CA HIS A 265 -7.66 1.05 -17.07
C HIS A 265 -7.44 -0.36 -16.49
N ASP A 266 -6.26 -0.62 -15.93
CA ASP A 266 -5.90 -1.94 -15.38
C ASP A 266 -6.76 -2.30 -14.18
N ALA A 267 -7.12 -1.33 -13.33
CA ALA A 267 -8.06 -1.57 -12.24
C ALA A 267 -9.43 -2.01 -12.76
N THR A 268 -9.94 -1.41 -13.85
CA THR A 268 -11.21 -1.83 -14.47
C THR A 268 -11.14 -3.22 -15.10
N LEU A 269 -10.02 -3.56 -15.76
CA LEU A 269 -9.82 -4.90 -16.33
C LEU A 269 -9.71 -5.98 -15.26
N LEU A 270 -9.11 -5.66 -14.10
CA LEU A 270 -8.88 -6.59 -13.01
C LEU A 270 -10.00 -6.60 -11.95
N LEU A 271 -11.12 -5.91 -12.20
CA LEU A 271 -12.29 -5.90 -11.31
C LEU A 271 -12.76 -7.32 -10.93
N PRO A 272 -12.91 -8.29 -11.87
CA PRO A 272 -13.38 -9.63 -11.50
C PRO A 272 -12.51 -10.29 -10.41
N SER A 273 -11.18 -10.19 -10.54
CA SER A 273 -10.23 -10.73 -9.55
C SER A 273 -10.32 -9.99 -8.21
N ALA A 274 -10.52 -8.67 -8.25
CA ALA A 274 -10.73 -7.87 -7.05
C ALA A 274 -12.04 -8.26 -6.32
N PHE A 275 -13.12 -8.54 -7.07
CA PHE A 275 -14.39 -9.04 -6.52
C PHE A 275 -14.28 -10.45 -5.94
N ASP A 276 -13.44 -11.32 -6.52
CA ASP A 276 -13.19 -12.63 -5.91
C ASP A 276 -12.44 -12.52 -4.59
N GLN A 277 -11.49 -11.58 -4.48
CA GLN A 277 -10.84 -11.26 -3.20
C GLN A 277 -11.81 -10.61 -2.22
N ARG A 278 -12.71 -9.74 -2.70
CA ARG A 278 -13.77 -9.12 -1.90
C ARG A 278 -14.64 -10.16 -1.22
N LYS A 279 -15.08 -11.21 -1.92
CA LYS A 279 -15.92 -12.27 -1.32
C LYS A 279 -15.30 -12.85 -0.06
N GLN A 280 -13.98 -13.06 -0.05
CA GLN A 280 -13.26 -13.56 1.12
C GLN A 280 -13.23 -12.54 2.26
N VAL A 281 -13.00 -11.27 1.95
CA VAL A 281 -12.99 -10.19 2.94
C VAL A 281 -14.38 -10.00 3.56
N GLN A 282 -15.42 -9.92 2.73
CA GLN A 282 -16.79 -9.71 3.19
C GLN A 282 -17.33 -10.92 3.97
N ALA A 283 -16.93 -12.15 3.62
CA ALA A 283 -17.29 -13.34 4.39
C ALA A 283 -16.73 -13.34 5.82
N LEU A 284 -15.62 -12.64 6.05
CA LEU A 284 -14.99 -12.51 7.37
C LEU A 284 -15.45 -11.25 8.12
N ARG A 285 -16.18 -10.33 7.47
CA ARG A 285 -16.67 -9.10 8.09
C ARG A 285 -17.68 -9.43 9.20
N ARG A 286 -17.48 -8.78 10.35
CA ARG A 286 -18.29 -8.84 11.57
C ARG A 286 -18.70 -7.46 12.08
N VAL A 287 -17.91 -6.44 11.75
CA VAL A 287 -18.09 -5.07 12.22
C VAL A 287 -18.32 -4.15 11.03
N PRO A 288 -19.36 -3.29 11.07
CA PRO A 288 -19.64 -2.37 9.98
C PRO A 288 -18.73 -1.15 9.98
N ASP A 289 -18.57 -0.47 8.85
CA ASP A 289 -17.65 0.68 8.71
C ASP A 289 -18.03 1.83 9.65
N ALA A 290 -19.32 2.04 9.93
CA ALA A 290 -19.80 3.03 10.89
C ALA A 290 -19.33 2.74 12.34
N GLU A 291 -19.21 1.47 12.73
CA GLU A 291 -18.69 1.10 14.04
C GLU A 291 -17.16 1.26 14.09
N ILE A 292 -16.46 0.97 12.97
CA ILE A 292 -15.03 1.25 12.85
C ILE A 292 -14.79 2.76 12.99
N GLU A 293 -15.60 3.58 12.31
CA GLU A 293 -15.57 5.04 12.41
C GLU A 293 -15.74 5.51 13.85
N ALA A 294 -16.74 5.00 14.58
CA ALA A 294 -16.97 5.37 15.97
C ALA A 294 -15.76 5.08 16.89
N ARG A 295 -14.95 4.06 16.56
CA ARG A 295 -13.76 3.68 17.34
C ARG A 295 -12.50 4.44 16.96
N ILE A 296 -12.34 4.81 15.70
CA ILE A 296 -11.16 5.52 15.18
C ILE A 296 -11.36 7.04 15.19
N GLY A 297 -12.61 7.49 15.20
CA GLY A 297 -13.03 8.89 15.12
C GLY A 297 -13.12 9.42 13.69
N ARG A 298 -12.93 8.58 12.67
CA ARG A 298 -12.98 8.94 11.25
C ARG A 298 -13.44 7.76 10.38
N PRO A 299 -14.18 8.00 9.28
CA PRO A 299 -14.59 6.95 8.35
C PRO A 299 -13.38 6.23 7.74
N PRO A 300 -13.37 4.88 7.67
CA PRO A 300 -12.26 4.14 7.07
C PRO A 300 -11.95 4.54 5.63
N LEU A 301 -13.01 4.80 4.85
CA LEU A 301 -12.91 5.28 3.48
C LEU A 301 -12.11 6.59 3.42
N GLU A 302 -12.44 7.56 4.28
CA GLU A 302 -11.78 8.87 4.29
C GLU A 302 -10.28 8.75 4.60
N VAL A 303 -9.92 7.90 5.57
CA VAL A 303 -8.51 7.66 5.90
C VAL A 303 -7.77 7.06 4.70
N VAL A 304 -8.35 6.07 4.02
CA VAL A 304 -7.73 5.48 2.83
C VAL A 304 -7.60 6.50 1.71
N GLU A 305 -8.65 7.27 1.42
CA GLU A 305 -8.62 8.28 0.37
C GLU A 305 -7.53 9.33 0.64
N GLU A 306 -7.42 9.82 1.87
CA GLU A 306 -6.40 10.78 2.26
C GLU A 306 -4.98 10.23 2.06
N GLN A 307 -4.71 9.04 2.61
CA GLN A 307 -3.38 8.44 2.59
C GLN A 307 -2.95 8.05 1.16
N MET A 308 -3.86 7.46 0.38
CA MET A 308 -3.55 7.06 -0.99
C MET A 308 -3.44 8.25 -1.94
N ALA A 309 -4.25 9.30 -1.75
CA ALA A 309 -4.10 10.53 -2.51
C ALA A 309 -2.79 11.26 -2.18
N ALA A 310 -2.37 11.28 -0.91
CA ALA A 310 -1.08 11.84 -0.51
C ALA A 310 0.09 11.08 -1.15
N LEU A 311 0.01 9.75 -1.16
CA LEU A 311 1.00 8.89 -1.83
C LEU A 311 1.06 9.15 -3.34
N GLY A 312 -0.09 9.25 -4.01
CA GLY A 312 -0.18 9.56 -5.45
C GLY A 312 0.40 10.93 -5.80
N ARG A 313 0.09 11.97 -5.01
CA ARG A 313 0.67 13.32 -5.19
C ARG A 313 2.19 13.33 -5.00
N ALA A 314 2.68 12.65 -3.97
CA ALA A 314 4.12 12.55 -3.72
C ALA A 314 4.85 11.84 -4.88
N ALA A 315 4.26 10.77 -5.43
CA ALA A 315 4.80 10.06 -6.59
C ALA A 315 4.84 10.94 -7.84
N LEU A 316 3.76 11.69 -8.11
CA LEU A 316 3.67 12.59 -9.27
C LEU A 316 4.69 13.73 -9.16
N GLN A 317 4.80 14.35 -7.98
CA GLN A 317 5.76 15.40 -7.73
C GLN A 317 7.20 14.92 -7.92
N ALA A 318 7.52 13.72 -7.42
CA ALA A 318 8.86 13.13 -7.58
C ALA A 318 9.20 12.86 -9.05
N GLU A 319 8.22 12.48 -9.86
CA GLU A 319 8.41 12.30 -11.30
C GLU A 319 8.64 13.63 -12.02
N MET A 320 7.83 14.66 -11.71
CA MET A 320 7.97 16.00 -12.29
C MET A 320 9.35 16.61 -11.99
N THR A 321 9.85 16.44 -10.77
CA THR A 321 11.20 16.91 -10.41
C THR A 321 12.28 16.21 -11.24
N ARG A 322 12.19 14.89 -11.44
CA ARG A 322 13.16 14.16 -12.29
C ARG A 322 13.11 14.59 -13.75
N ALA A 323 11.93 14.94 -14.27
CA ALA A 323 11.76 15.39 -15.65
C ALA A 323 12.33 16.80 -15.90
N GLY A 324 12.45 17.64 -14.87
CA GLY A 324 13.05 18.98 -14.97
C GLY A 324 14.58 19.01 -14.88
N GLU A 325 15.21 17.92 -14.44
CA GLU A 325 16.67 17.81 -14.27
C GLU A 325 17.39 17.22 -15.50
N GLY A 326 16.65 16.76 -16.53
CA GLY A 326 17.18 16.14 -17.75
C GLY A 326 16.92 16.94 -19.02
#